data_AF-A0A7S0BJJ3-F1
#
_entry.id   AF-A0A7S0BJJ3-F1
#
_cell.length_a   1.000
_cell.length_b   1.000
_cell.length_c   1.000
_cell.angle_alpha   90.00
_cell.angle_beta   90.00
_cell.angle_gamma   90.00
#
_symmetry.space_group_name_H-M   'P 1'
#
loop_
_entity.id
_entity.type
_entity.pdbx_description
1 polymer ?
#
loop_
_entity_poly.entity_id
_entity_poly.type
_entity_poly.pdbx_seq_one_letter_code
_entity_poly.pdbx_strand_id
1 'polypeptide(L)'
;LQEGIYSLAGFPGDVVFEDPTPSAGEPAGLRLADGIPILEESERASITRVLKIGSAARDIQYLRDVGCDSLYLSSVFESAGAIIEKFHNDLLDMERRAELELLTGATSLELALRSWETVLPEASDCIRGAFEQKLSGPDVLKYIQSRSSLSLSNPAVVKMYRLLINGCEATTRAQLLSWLLYGHIIDPNEEFFIEVDHGQVPRVCEERLPVWMGSKNAHDLLYAGQALAKMRQCRHKIKIDLGQHVNEVVAAGSDFATGIAVSRLKNKISKEVGTLVQPGSIRELLSSIRDYPLLGRGLLWDMFIEEVDKSSNIEAGIRVAEELGFEDVTFSSFNGVTSPCLSPQWPLSEVV
;
A
#
# COMPACT_ATOMS: atom_id res chain seq x y z
N LEU A 1 26.16 -36.24 6.15
CA LEU A 1 26.42 -34.87 5.67
C LEU A 1 25.70 -34.56 4.38
N GLN A 2 25.86 -35.37 3.33
CA GLN A 2 25.09 -35.21 2.09
C GLN A 2 23.57 -35.21 2.34
N GLU A 3 23.07 -36.13 3.18
CA GLU A 3 21.68 -36.10 3.65
C GLU A 3 21.34 -34.84 4.46
N GLY A 4 22.29 -34.27 5.20
CA GLY A 4 22.08 -33.01 5.93
C GLY A 4 21.91 -31.83 4.97
N ILE A 5 22.71 -31.75 3.91
CA ILE A 5 22.57 -30.73 2.86
C ILE A 5 21.24 -30.90 2.12
N TYR A 6 20.85 -32.13 1.76
CA TYR A 6 19.55 -32.39 1.14
C TYR A 6 18.38 -32.05 2.06
N SER A 7 18.50 -32.32 3.35
CA SER A 7 17.48 -31.96 4.35
C SER A 7 17.32 -30.45 4.49
N LEU A 8 18.42 -29.69 4.42
CA LEU A 8 18.38 -28.22 4.42
C LEU A 8 17.75 -27.64 3.13
N ALA A 9 17.84 -28.37 2.02
CA ALA A 9 17.20 -28.02 0.76
C ALA A 9 15.71 -28.42 0.70
N GLY A 10 15.17 -29.03 1.77
CA GLY A 10 13.76 -29.44 1.86
C GLY A 10 13.47 -30.89 1.51
N PHE A 11 14.49 -31.73 1.33
CA PHE A 11 14.33 -33.17 1.07
C PHE A 11 14.66 -33.97 2.33
N PRO A 12 13.65 -34.34 3.16
CA PRO A 12 13.90 -35.18 4.33
C PRO A 12 14.44 -36.56 3.89
N GLY A 13 15.30 -37.14 4.73
CA GLY A 13 15.90 -38.45 4.50
C GLY A 13 15.60 -39.44 5.63
N ASP A 14 16.32 -40.57 5.63
CA ASP A 14 16.13 -41.61 6.65
C ASP A 14 16.77 -41.24 8.00
N VAL A 15 17.81 -40.40 7.97
CA VAL A 15 18.57 -39.94 9.15
C VAL A 15 18.02 -38.63 9.72
N VAL A 16 17.48 -37.77 8.87
CA VAL A 16 16.86 -36.49 9.22
C VAL A 16 15.43 -36.51 8.72
N PHE A 17 14.48 -36.59 9.64
CA PHE A 17 13.06 -36.65 9.31
C PHE A 17 12.36 -35.36 9.75
N GLU A 18 11.25 -35.08 9.09
CA GLU A 18 10.29 -34.08 9.54
C GLU A 18 9.44 -34.66 10.65
N ASP A 19 9.25 -33.90 11.72
CA ASP A 19 8.33 -34.29 12.77
C ASP A 19 6.88 -34.37 12.20
N PRO A 20 6.22 -35.53 12.22
CA PRO A 20 4.92 -35.72 11.56
C PRO A 20 3.74 -35.05 12.28
N THR A 21 3.99 -34.37 13.40
CA THR A 21 2.95 -33.68 14.18
C THR A 21 3.17 -32.16 14.17
N PRO A 22 2.53 -31.42 13.26
CA PRO A 22 2.20 -30.03 13.52
C PRO A 22 1.07 -30.04 14.57
N SER A 23 1.41 -30.07 15.86
CA SER A 23 0.48 -29.63 16.89
C SER A 23 0.11 -28.18 16.54
N ALA A 24 -1.18 -27.95 16.27
CA ALA A 24 -1.80 -26.68 15.87
C ALA A 24 -0.90 -25.43 16.04
N GLY A 25 -0.24 -25.00 14.96
CA GLY A 25 0.53 -23.76 14.90
C GLY A 25 2.05 -23.89 14.96
N GLU A 26 2.61 -25.05 15.28
CA GLU A 26 4.06 -25.27 15.21
C GLU A 26 4.48 -25.92 13.88
N PRO A 27 5.54 -25.43 13.23
CA PRO A 27 6.02 -26.03 11.99
C PRO A 27 6.68 -27.38 12.23
N ALA A 28 6.63 -28.22 11.18
CA ALA A 28 7.36 -29.48 11.11
C ALA A 28 8.88 -29.23 11.21
N GLY A 29 9.39 -29.29 12.44
CA GLY A 29 10.82 -29.15 12.70
C GLY A 29 11.59 -30.33 12.13
N LEU A 30 12.72 -30.06 11.49
CA LEU A 30 13.67 -31.10 11.09
C LEU A 30 14.34 -31.67 12.34
N ARG A 31 14.24 -32.98 12.55
CA ARG A 31 14.87 -33.69 13.68
C ARG A 31 15.83 -34.76 13.18
N LEU A 32 16.91 -34.95 13.94
CA LEU A 32 17.86 -36.04 13.72
C LEU A 32 17.37 -37.30 14.45
N ALA A 33 17.56 -38.47 13.85
CA ALA A 33 17.23 -39.73 14.51
C ALA A 33 18.03 -39.96 15.81
N ASP A 34 17.32 -40.38 16.85
CA ASP A 34 17.93 -40.78 18.11
C ASP A 34 18.69 -42.09 17.95
N GLY A 35 19.91 -42.17 18.51
CA GLY A 35 20.66 -43.41 18.59
C GLY A 35 21.55 -43.79 17.41
N ILE A 36 21.91 -42.88 16.49
CA ILE A 36 22.94 -43.15 15.46
C ILE A 36 24.29 -43.41 16.17
N PRO A 37 24.84 -44.64 16.14
CA PRO A 37 26.00 -45.03 16.96
C PRO A 37 27.33 -44.46 16.47
N ILE A 38 27.34 -43.75 15.34
CA ILE A 38 28.53 -43.23 14.66
C ILE A 38 28.77 -41.74 14.98
N LEU A 39 27.77 -41.03 15.51
CA LEU A 39 27.84 -39.58 15.76
C LEU A 39 28.23 -39.28 17.21
N GLU A 40 29.27 -38.47 17.41
CA GLU A 40 29.59 -37.92 18.72
C GLU A 40 28.55 -36.87 19.15
N GLU A 41 28.41 -36.67 20.46
CA GLU A 41 27.44 -35.71 21.04
C GLU A 41 27.72 -34.26 20.58
N SER A 42 28.99 -33.93 20.35
CA SER A 42 29.43 -32.64 19.81
C SER A 42 28.94 -32.43 18.37
N GLU A 43 29.05 -33.43 17.51
CA GLU A 43 28.60 -33.41 16.13
C GLU A 43 27.07 -33.39 16.04
N ARG A 44 26.39 -34.13 16.93
CA ARG A 44 24.93 -34.09 17.08
C ARG A 44 24.45 -32.68 17.41
N ALA A 45 25.13 -31.97 18.32
CA ALA A 45 24.80 -30.60 18.67
C ALA A 45 24.98 -29.64 17.48
N SER A 46 26.09 -29.75 16.74
CA SER A 46 26.36 -28.94 15.54
C SER A 46 25.31 -29.17 14.44
N ILE A 47 24.96 -30.44 14.17
CA ILE A 47 23.91 -30.77 13.18
C ILE A 47 22.55 -30.25 13.65
N THR A 48 22.22 -30.35 14.94
CA THR A 48 20.96 -29.83 15.48
C THR A 48 20.83 -28.31 15.28
N ARG A 49 21.92 -27.54 15.46
CA ARG A 49 21.90 -26.09 15.17
C ARG A 49 21.63 -25.81 13.71
N VAL A 50 22.29 -26.55 12.82
CA VAL A 50 22.11 -26.45 11.37
C VAL A 50 20.66 -26.79 10.97
N LEU A 51 20.08 -27.84 11.53
CA LEU A 51 18.70 -28.24 11.24
C LEU A 51 17.68 -27.17 11.66
N LYS A 52 17.94 -26.40 12.72
CA LYS A 52 17.10 -25.24 13.09
C LYS A 52 17.09 -24.13 12.03
N ILE A 53 18.20 -23.96 11.32
CA ILE A 53 18.29 -23.01 10.20
C ILE A 53 17.44 -23.52 9.03
N GLY A 54 17.55 -24.81 8.72
CA GLY A 54 16.74 -25.47 7.70
C GLY A 54 15.24 -25.43 8.01
N SER A 55 14.85 -25.67 9.27
CA SER A 55 13.45 -25.56 9.68
C SER A 55 12.94 -24.13 9.49
N ALA A 56 13.70 -23.11 9.90
CA ALA A 56 13.28 -21.72 9.69
C ALA A 56 13.12 -21.37 8.19
N ALA A 57 13.98 -21.86 7.31
CA ALA A 57 13.83 -21.68 5.86
C ALA A 57 12.57 -22.36 5.33
N ARG A 58 12.30 -23.59 5.80
CA ARG A 58 11.11 -24.35 5.46
C ARG A 58 9.84 -23.69 5.94
N ASP A 59 9.84 -23.11 7.13
CA ASP A 59 8.69 -22.43 7.71
C ASP A 59 8.25 -21.25 6.84
N ILE A 60 9.21 -20.48 6.33
CA ILE A 60 8.94 -19.38 5.41
C ILE A 60 8.36 -19.90 4.09
N GLN A 61 8.88 -21.01 3.55
CA GLN A 61 8.34 -21.63 2.33
C GLN A 61 6.92 -22.16 2.54
N TYR A 62 6.67 -22.85 3.66
CA TYR A 62 5.34 -23.34 4.00
C TYR A 62 4.34 -22.19 4.13
N LEU A 63 4.69 -21.12 4.84
CA LEU A 63 3.81 -19.95 4.98
C LEU A 63 3.55 -19.27 3.64
N ARG A 64 4.52 -19.27 2.71
CA ARG A 64 4.32 -18.79 1.34
C ARG A 64 3.31 -19.66 0.58
N ASP A 65 3.41 -20.98 0.70
CA ASP A 65 2.56 -21.95 -0.02
C ASP A 65 1.12 -21.97 0.50
N VAL A 66 0.93 -21.76 1.81
CA VAL A 66 -0.41 -21.60 2.42
C VAL A 66 -1.14 -20.39 1.82
N GLY A 67 -0.40 -19.37 1.40
CA GLY A 67 -0.96 -18.14 0.85
C GLY A 67 -1.59 -17.25 1.91
N CYS A 68 -1.92 -16.01 1.52
CA CYS A 68 -2.56 -15.06 2.41
C CYS A 68 -3.47 -14.10 1.63
N ASP A 69 -4.52 -13.63 2.29
CA ASP A 69 -5.48 -12.69 1.71
C ASP A 69 -4.98 -11.23 1.75
N SER A 70 -3.72 -10.97 2.10
CA SER A 70 -3.15 -9.61 2.17
C SER A 70 -2.13 -9.39 1.05
N LEU A 71 -2.25 -8.26 0.32
CA LEU A 71 -1.27 -7.87 -0.70
C LEU A 71 0.08 -7.54 -0.07
N TYR A 72 0.04 -6.91 1.10
CA TYR A 72 1.24 -6.56 1.85
C TYR A 72 1.97 -7.81 2.34
N LEU A 73 1.29 -8.76 2.99
CA LEU A 73 1.91 -10.03 3.38
C LEU A 73 2.42 -10.82 2.17
N SER A 74 1.67 -10.85 1.06
CA SER A 74 2.12 -11.50 -0.18
C SER A 74 3.45 -10.92 -0.69
N SER A 75 3.61 -9.60 -0.63
CA SER A 75 4.87 -8.94 -1.00
C SER A 75 6.02 -9.20 -0.02
N VAL A 76 5.72 -9.44 1.25
CA VAL A 76 6.69 -9.87 2.25
C VAL A 76 7.14 -11.30 1.97
N PHE A 77 6.22 -12.21 1.64
CA PHE A 77 6.56 -13.59 1.25
C PHE A 77 7.44 -13.64 0.01
N GLU A 78 7.16 -12.80 -0.99
CA GLU A 78 8.01 -12.71 -2.19
C GLU A 78 9.42 -12.19 -1.85
N SER A 79 9.49 -11.16 -0.99
CA SER A 79 10.76 -10.62 -0.52
C SER A 79 11.55 -11.62 0.33
N ALA A 80 10.84 -12.44 1.11
CA ALA A 80 11.42 -13.54 1.88
C ALA A 80 11.88 -14.69 0.97
N GLY A 81 11.18 -14.94 -0.14
CA GLY A 81 11.61 -15.85 -1.20
C GLY A 81 13.01 -15.50 -1.71
N ALA A 82 13.29 -14.22 -1.96
CA ALA A 82 14.62 -13.78 -2.38
C ALA A 82 15.72 -14.02 -1.31
N ILE A 83 15.36 -14.13 -0.02
CA ILE A 83 16.29 -14.49 1.06
C ILE A 83 16.56 -16.00 1.02
N ILE A 84 15.51 -16.80 0.88
CA ILE A 84 15.60 -18.26 0.72
C ILE A 84 16.44 -18.62 -0.51
N GLU A 85 16.25 -17.95 -1.64
CA GLU A 85 17.04 -18.19 -2.85
C GLU A 85 18.53 -17.94 -2.61
N LYS A 86 18.90 -16.91 -1.86
CA LYS A 86 20.31 -16.67 -1.48
C LYS A 86 20.84 -17.78 -0.58
N PHE A 87 20.04 -18.22 0.38
CA PHE A 87 20.41 -19.36 1.23
C PHE A 87 20.61 -20.64 0.39
N HIS A 88 19.71 -20.95 -0.55
CA HIS A 88 19.86 -22.09 -1.44
C HIS A 88 21.09 -21.98 -2.34
N ASN A 89 21.41 -20.79 -2.87
CA ASN A 89 22.63 -20.58 -3.64
C ASN A 89 23.89 -20.83 -2.80
N ASP A 90 23.91 -20.38 -1.54
CA ASP A 90 25.00 -20.67 -0.61
C ASP A 90 25.12 -22.18 -0.30
N LEU A 91 23.98 -22.89 -0.19
CA LEU A 91 23.96 -24.36 -0.05
C LEU A 91 24.55 -25.05 -1.29
N LEU A 92 24.17 -24.62 -2.50
CA LEU A 92 24.68 -25.18 -3.75
C LEU A 92 26.20 -24.94 -3.91
N ASP A 93 26.68 -23.77 -3.52
CA ASP A 93 28.11 -23.47 -3.50
C ASP A 93 28.87 -24.28 -2.43
N MET A 94 28.21 -24.69 -1.35
CA MET A 94 28.77 -25.66 -0.41
C MET A 94 28.81 -27.08 -0.98
N GLU A 95 27.73 -27.54 -1.62
CA GLU A 95 27.69 -28.87 -2.25
C GLU A 95 28.81 -29.01 -3.29
N ARG A 96 28.97 -28.01 -4.16
CA ARG A 96 30.06 -27.98 -5.15
C ARG A 96 31.45 -28.05 -4.51
N ARG A 97 31.65 -27.40 -3.35
CA ARG A 97 32.91 -27.48 -2.60
C ARG A 97 33.12 -28.84 -1.93
N ALA A 98 32.04 -29.44 -1.42
CA ALA A 98 32.07 -30.76 -0.80
C ALA A 98 32.48 -31.85 -1.80
N GLU A 99 32.02 -31.75 -3.05
CA GLU A 99 32.42 -32.66 -4.14
C GLU A 99 33.92 -32.55 -4.49
N LEU A 100 34.50 -31.35 -4.37
CA LEU A 100 35.89 -31.08 -4.77
C LEU A 100 36.92 -31.40 -3.68
N GLU A 101 36.62 -31.15 -2.41
CA GLU A 101 37.63 -31.15 -1.34
C GLU A 101 37.65 -32.43 -0.47
N LEU A 102 36.71 -33.38 -0.65
CA LEU A 102 36.59 -34.65 0.09
C LEU A 102 36.61 -34.58 1.65
N LEU A 103 36.73 -33.38 2.23
CA LEU A 103 36.89 -33.12 3.66
C LEU A 103 35.93 -32.01 4.11
N THR A 104 34.64 -32.24 3.93
CA THR A 104 33.61 -31.46 4.64
C THR A 104 33.22 -32.24 5.88
N GLY A 105 33.66 -31.80 7.05
CA GLY A 105 33.14 -32.27 8.34
C GLY A 105 31.93 -31.43 8.78
N ALA A 106 31.22 -31.87 9.84
CA ALA A 106 30.05 -31.13 10.37
C ALA A 106 30.39 -29.69 10.79
N THR A 107 31.63 -29.45 11.22
CA THR A 107 32.16 -28.13 11.60
C THR A 107 32.31 -27.17 10.42
N SER A 108 32.65 -27.68 9.23
CA SER A 108 32.75 -26.86 8.01
C SER A 108 31.37 -26.34 7.59
N LEU A 109 30.35 -27.21 7.73
CA LEU A 109 28.96 -26.88 7.45
C LEU A 109 28.40 -25.87 8.47
N GLU A 110 28.69 -26.04 9.76
CA GLU A 110 28.32 -25.08 10.80
C GLU A 110 28.98 -23.71 10.57
N LEU A 111 30.27 -23.67 10.22
CA LEU A 111 30.99 -22.41 9.98
C LEU A 111 30.42 -21.65 8.78
N ALA A 112 30.06 -22.36 7.70
CA ALA A 112 29.51 -21.77 6.50
C ALA A 112 28.07 -21.25 6.70
N LEU A 113 27.26 -21.92 7.52
CA LEU A 113 25.89 -21.51 7.83
C LEU A 113 25.77 -20.52 8.99
N ARG A 114 26.87 -20.17 9.63
CA ARG A 114 26.90 -19.25 10.78
C ARG A 114 26.32 -17.87 10.47
N SER A 115 26.45 -17.39 9.24
CA SER A 115 25.83 -16.13 8.81
C SER A 115 24.30 -16.19 8.84
N TRP A 116 23.74 -17.37 8.59
CA TRP A 116 22.30 -17.62 8.48
C TRP A 116 21.64 -17.98 9.81
N GLU A 117 22.43 -18.39 10.80
CA GLU A 117 21.98 -18.79 12.16
C GLU A 117 21.11 -17.72 12.84
N THR A 118 21.36 -16.44 12.55
CA THR A 118 20.58 -15.33 13.11
C THR A 118 19.55 -14.76 12.14
N VAL A 119 19.79 -14.85 10.83
CA VAL A 119 18.97 -14.17 9.82
C VAL A 119 17.68 -14.94 9.53
N LEU A 120 17.76 -16.25 9.32
CA LEU A 120 16.60 -17.07 8.94
C LEU A 120 15.61 -17.26 10.09
N PRO A 121 16.05 -17.59 11.32
CA PRO A 121 15.11 -17.69 12.45
C PRO A 121 14.38 -16.37 12.73
N GLU A 122 15.10 -15.24 12.73
CA GLU A 122 14.48 -13.93 12.95
C GLU A 122 13.50 -13.55 11.83
N ALA A 123 13.81 -13.89 10.57
CA ALA A 123 12.89 -13.68 9.45
C ALA A 123 11.64 -14.57 9.59
N SER A 124 11.81 -15.84 9.91
CA SER A 124 10.71 -16.79 10.15
C SER A 124 9.81 -16.30 11.29
N ASP A 125 10.39 -15.92 12.43
CA ASP A 125 9.64 -15.45 13.60
C ASP A 125 8.89 -14.14 13.32
N CYS A 126 9.47 -13.26 12.50
CA CYS A 126 8.81 -12.03 12.07
C CYS A 126 7.61 -12.32 11.16
N ILE A 127 7.81 -13.13 10.12
CA ILE A 127 6.77 -13.45 9.14
C ILE A 127 5.64 -14.25 9.79
N ARG A 128 5.98 -15.23 10.62
CA ARG A 128 5.02 -16.01 11.39
C ARG A 128 4.22 -15.12 12.34
N GLY A 129 4.89 -14.25 13.09
CA GLY A 129 4.21 -13.31 13.99
C GLY A 129 3.21 -12.43 13.25
N ALA A 130 3.54 -11.97 12.04
CA ALA A 130 2.62 -11.19 11.22
C ALA A 130 1.44 -12.03 10.68
N PHE A 131 1.71 -13.27 10.27
CA PHE A 131 0.70 -14.21 9.76
C PHE A 131 -0.29 -14.66 10.85
N GLU A 132 0.20 -15.06 12.03
CA GLU A 132 -0.61 -15.53 13.15
C GLU A 132 -1.50 -14.42 13.74
N GLN A 133 -0.99 -13.18 13.78
CA GLN A 133 -1.76 -12.01 14.18
C GLN A 133 -2.76 -11.55 13.11
N LYS A 134 -2.75 -12.18 11.94
CA LYS A 134 -3.59 -11.81 10.78
C LYS A 134 -3.47 -10.33 10.44
N LEU A 135 -2.24 -9.81 10.50
CA LEU A 135 -1.97 -8.42 10.15
C LEU A 135 -2.27 -8.21 8.66
N SER A 136 -2.86 -7.07 8.34
CA SER A 136 -3.26 -6.73 6.99
C SER A 136 -2.81 -5.31 6.66
N GLY A 137 -2.54 -5.08 5.37
CA GLY A 137 -2.20 -3.77 4.85
C GLY A 137 -0.97 -3.12 5.51
N PRO A 138 -1.02 -1.81 5.76
CA PRO A 138 0.08 -1.05 6.34
C PRO A 138 0.47 -1.49 7.75
N ASP A 139 -0.38 -2.19 8.50
CA ASP A 139 -0.02 -2.69 9.84
C ASP A 139 1.09 -3.75 9.79
N VAL A 140 1.18 -4.50 8.68
CA VAL A 140 2.31 -5.38 8.38
C VAL A 140 3.61 -4.57 8.33
N LEU A 141 3.59 -3.42 7.65
CA LEU A 141 4.74 -2.53 7.56
C LEU A 141 5.10 -1.94 8.95
N LYS A 142 4.10 -1.52 9.74
CA LYS A 142 4.32 -1.02 11.11
C LYS A 142 5.01 -2.08 11.98
N TYR A 143 4.52 -3.32 11.93
CA TYR A 143 5.06 -4.44 12.69
C TYR A 143 6.51 -4.78 12.31
N ILE A 144 6.81 -4.87 11.01
CA ILE A 144 8.17 -5.16 10.54
C ILE A 144 9.12 -4.02 10.90
N GLN A 145 8.69 -2.76 10.78
CA GLN A 145 9.50 -1.60 11.16
C GLN A 145 9.75 -1.54 12.68
N SER A 146 8.75 -1.87 13.51
CA SER A 146 8.92 -1.90 14.97
C SER A 146 9.89 -2.99 15.40
N ARG A 147 9.92 -4.15 14.73
CA ARG A 147 10.95 -5.16 15.00
C ARG A 147 12.33 -4.75 14.47
N SER A 148 12.39 -4.13 13.28
CA SER A 148 13.65 -3.65 12.72
C SER A 148 14.37 -2.63 13.61
N SER A 149 13.64 -1.79 14.34
CA SER A 149 14.23 -0.81 15.26
C SER A 149 14.84 -1.44 16.51
N LEU A 150 14.37 -2.63 16.91
CA LEU A 150 14.91 -3.40 18.03
C LEU A 150 16.19 -4.17 17.63
N SER A 151 16.29 -4.58 16.36
CA SER A 151 17.35 -5.48 15.86
C SER A 151 18.59 -4.75 15.30
N LEU A 152 18.87 -3.53 15.78
CA LEU A 152 19.96 -2.65 15.30
C LEU A 152 21.39 -3.23 15.48
N SER A 153 21.56 -4.30 16.26
CA SER A 153 22.88 -4.85 16.61
C SER A 153 23.54 -5.68 15.51
N ASN A 154 22.79 -6.31 14.61
CA ASN A 154 23.33 -7.18 13.57
C ASN A 154 23.07 -6.63 12.15
N PRO A 155 24.11 -6.24 11.39
CA PRO A 155 23.95 -5.66 10.07
C PRO A 155 23.34 -6.61 9.02
N ALA A 156 23.48 -7.93 9.18
CA ALA A 156 22.85 -8.90 8.30
C ALA A 156 21.32 -8.94 8.52
N VAL A 157 20.89 -8.91 9.78
CA VAL A 157 19.47 -8.84 10.17
C VAL A 157 18.85 -7.52 9.73
N VAL A 158 19.56 -6.39 9.88
CA VAL A 158 19.10 -5.09 9.38
C VAL A 158 18.93 -5.09 7.86
N LYS A 159 19.84 -5.73 7.11
CA LYS A 159 19.69 -5.88 5.65
C LYS A 159 18.48 -6.73 5.30
N MET A 160 18.21 -7.80 6.04
CA MET A 160 17.01 -8.62 5.88
C MET A 160 15.74 -7.79 6.10
N TYR A 161 15.64 -7.05 7.21
CA TYR A 161 14.48 -6.21 7.50
C TYR A 161 14.25 -5.16 6.41
N ARG A 162 15.31 -4.54 5.88
CA ARG A 162 15.18 -3.62 4.75
C ARG A 162 14.63 -4.30 3.49
N LEU A 163 15.03 -5.53 3.20
CA LEU A 163 14.47 -6.27 2.05
C LEU A 163 12.97 -6.51 2.24
N LEU A 164 12.53 -6.92 3.43
CA LEU A 164 11.11 -7.12 3.73
C LEU A 164 10.31 -5.80 3.66
N ILE A 165 10.84 -4.72 4.24
CA ILE A 165 10.23 -3.38 4.19
C ILE A 165 10.12 -2.89 2.74
N ASN A 166 11.16 -3.06 1.93
CA ASN A 166 11.15 -2.67 0.52
C ASN A 166 10.06 -3.40 -0.27
N GLY A 167 9.75 -4.65 0.08
CA GLY A 167 8.62 -5.41 -0.48
C GLY A 167 7.28 -4.73 -0.21
N CYS A 168 6.98 -4.44 1.05
CA CYS A 168 5.77 -3.71 1.45
C CYS A 168 5.67 -2.32 0.79
N GLU A 169 6.78 -1.60 0.76
CA GLU A 169 6.87 -0.29 0.13
C GLU A 169 6.66 -0.36 -1.39
N ALA A 170 7.08 -1.44 -2.04
CA ALA A 170 6.82 -1.66 -3.46
C ALA A 170 5.33 -1.83 -3.75
N THR A 171 4.60 -2.55 -2.92
CA THR A 171 3.13 -2.67 -3.01
C THR A 171 2.46 -1.32 -2.80
N THR A 172 2.86 -0.58 -1.76
CA THR A 172 2.34 0.77 -1.49
C THR A 172 2.60 1.71 -2.66
N ARG A 173 3.80 1.65 -3.24
CA ARG A 173 4.20 2.42 -4.43
C ARG A 173 3.35 2.06 -5.64
N ALA A 174 3.09 0.79 -5.88
CA ALA A 174 2.26 0.33 -6.99
C ALA A 174 0.81 0.82 -6.85
N GLN A 175 0.23 0.72 -5.65
CA GLN A 175 -1.12 1.24 -5.35
C GLN A 175 -1.18 2.77 -5.50
N LEU A 176 -0.19 3.50 -4.99
CA LEU A 176 -0.12 4.95 -5.11
C LEU A 176 0.07 5.40 -6.57
N LEU A 177 0.89 4.68 -7.34
CA LEU A 177 1.03 4.91 -8.78
C LEU A 177 -0.28 4.66 -9.51
N SER A 178 -0.98 3.56 -9.22
CA SER A 178 -2.29 3.28 -9.81
C SER A 178 -3.28 4.42 -9.55
N TRP A 179 -3.36 4.87 -8.29
CA TRP A 179 -4.19 6.00 -7.90
C TRP A 179 -3.83 7.27 -8.66
N LEU A 180 -2.55 7.65 -8.69
CA LEU A 180 -2.12 8.89 -9.32
C LEU A 180 -2.18 8.81 -10.85
N LEU A 181 -1.90 7.66 -11.47
CA LEU A 181 -1.83 7.47 -12.93
C LEU A 181 -3.18 7.19 -13.58
N TYR A 182 -4.11 6.59 -12.85
CA TYR A 182 -5.37 6.18 -13.43
C TYR A 182 -6.59 6.66 -12.66
N GLY A 183 -6.42 7.16 -11.43
CA GLY A 183 -7.55 7.54 -10.57
C GLY A 183 -8.35 6.34 -10.07
N HIS A 184 -7.81 5.11 -10.19
CA HIS A 184 -8.37 3.89 -9.61
C HIS A 184 -7.33 3.19 -8.77
N ILE A 185 -7.79 2.44 -7.79
CA ILE A 185 -6.96 1.72 -6.84
C ILE A 185 -7.19 0.24 -7.08
N ILE A 186 -6.09 -0.49 -7.28
CA ILE A 186 -6.12 -1.95 -7.36
C ILE A 186 -5.89 -2.46 -5.94
N ASP A 187 -6.99 -2.70 -5.24
CA ASP A 187 -6.96 -3.11 -3.83
C ASP A 187 -8.11 -4.08 -3.53
N PRO A 188 -7.94 -5.38 -3.88
CA PRO A 188 -8.98 -6.39 -3.69
C PRO A 188 -9.38 -6.62 -2.24
N ASN A 189 -8.49 -6.25 -1.30
CA ASN A 189 -8.61 -6.55 0.13
C ASN A 189 -8.84 -5.30 0.98
N GLU A 190 -9.07 -4.14 0.34
CA GLU A 190 -9.37 -2.86 1.00
C GLU A 190 -8.31 -2.46 2.05
N GLU A 191 -7.03 -2.68 1.73
CA GLU A 191 -5.90 -2.46 2.62
C GLU A 191 -5.30 -1.05 2.50
N PHE A 192 -5.59 -0.35 1.41
CA PHE A 192 -5.02 0.95 1.12
C PHE A 192 -5.69 2.06 1.94
N PHE A 193 -4.93 3.12 2.23
CA PHE A 193 -5.41 4.24 3.04
C PHE A 193 -6.37 5.20 2.31
N ILE A 194 -6.60 5.00 1.00
CA ILE A 194 -7.60 5.75 0.24
C ILE A 194 -8.73 4.80 -0.11
N GLU A 195 -9.93 5.11 0.36
CA GLU A 195 -11.14 4.37 0.03
C GLU A 195 -11.88 5.07 -1.11
N VAL A 196 -12.24 4.27 -2.13
CA VAL A 196 -12.99 4.73 -3.31
C VAL A 196 -14.27 3.91 -3.39
N ASP A 197 -15.25 4.28 -2.55
CA ASP A 197 -16.58 3.69 -2.63
C ASP A 197 -17.25 4.05 -3.95
N HIS A 198 -17.91 3.07 -4.58
CA HIS A 198 -18.66 3.25 -5.82
C HIS A 198 -19.79 4.28 -5.64
N GLY A 199 -19.50 5.54 -5.97
CA GLY A 199 -20.46 6.65 -5.93
C GLY A 199 -20.25 7.67 -4.80
N GLN A 200 -19.30 7.43 -3.88
CA GLN A 200 -18.93 8.44 -2.88
C GLN A 200 -17.63 9.15 -3.22
N VAL A 201 -17.43 10.32 -2.61
CA VAL A 201 -16.18 11.07 -2.73
C VAL A 201 -15.07 10.26 -2.03
N PRO A 202 -13.92 10.02 -2.70
CA PRO A 202 -12.80 9.30 -2.11
C PRO A 202 -12.37 9.88 -0.77
N ARG A 203 -12.07 9.04 0.22
CA ARG A 203 -11.71 9.44 1.59
C ARG A 203 -10.39 8.82 2.04
N VAL A 204 -9.76 9.46 3.02
CA VAL A 204 -8.57 8.92 3.70
C VAL A 204 -9.00 8.16 4.94
N CYS A 205 -8.54 6.93 5.06
CA CYS A 205 -8.62 6.13 6.28
C CYS A 205 -7.38 6.32 7.13
N GLU A 206 -7.52 7.01 8.27
CA GLU A 206 -6.39 7.34 9.14
C GLU A 206 -5.78 6.10 9.83
N GLU A 207 -6.59 5.07 10.07
CA GLU A 207 -6.14 3.83 10.71
C GLU A 207 -5.12 3.07 9.83
N ARG A 208 -5.33 3.13 8.51
CA ARG A 208 -4.50 2.47 7.50
C ARG A 208 -3.33 3.35 7.04
N LEU A 209 -2.94 4.38 7.79
CA LEU A 209 -1.79 5.20 7.40
C LEU A 209 -0.45 4.48 7.67
N PRO A 210 0.49 4.48 6.71
CA PRO A 210 1.86 4.07 6.95
C PRO A 210 2.56 4.96 8.01
N VAL A 211 3.51 4.41 8.76
CA VAL A 211 4.23 5.15 9.84
C VAL A 211 4.91 6.42 9.34
N TRP A 212 5.40 6.40 8.10
CA TRP A 212 6.10 7.51 7.47
C TRP A 212 5.15 8.56 6.86
N MET A 213 3.83 8.40 6.98
CA MET A 213 2.83 9.29 6.39
C MET A 213 1.88 9.88 7.42
N GLY A 214 1.98 11.18 7.66
CA GLY A 214 0.99 11.92 8.45
C GLY A 214 -0.32 12.17 7.69
N SER A 215 -1.42 12.37 8.44
CA SER A 215 -2.77 12.61 7.89
C SER A 215 -2.81 13.76 6.86
N LYS A 216 -2.09 14.85 7.11
CA LYS A 216 -1.97 15.96 6.15
C LYS A 216 -1.41 15.52 4.80
N ASN A 217 -0.34 14.72 4.81
CA ASN A 217 0.31 14.25 3.59
C ASN A 217 -0.61 13.29 2.82
N ALA A 218 -1.38 12.45 3.54
CA ALA A 218 -2.39 11.59 2.93
C ALA A 218 -3.51 12.37 2.25
N HIS A 219 -4.02 13.44 2.88
CA HIS A 219 -5.02 14.32 2.28
C HIS A 219 -4.47 15.07 1.04
N ASP A 220 -3.21 15.47 1.07
CA ASP A 220 -2.55 16.08 -0.08
C ASP A 220 -2.40 15.09 -1.27
N LEU A 221 -2.15 13.80 -0.99
CA LEU A 221 -2.13 12.74 -2.00
C LEU A 221 -3.53 12.37 -2.52
N LEU A 222 -4.55 12.40 -1.66
CA LEU A 222 -5.95 12.26 -2.06
C LEU A 222 -6.32 13.36 -3.06
N TYR A 223 -6.03 14.62 -2.72
CA TYR A 223 -6.25 15.75 -3.60
C TYR A 223 -5.50 15.59 -4.92
N ALA A 224 -4.22 15.20 -4.87
CA ALA A 224 -3.39 14.99 -6.05
C ALA A 224 -4.03 13.98 -7.03
N GLY A 225 -4.48 12.83 -6.53
CA GLY A 225 -5.12 11.82 -7.38
C GLY A 225 -6.48 12.27 -7.92
N GLN A 226 -7.31 12.93 -7.10
CA GLN A 226 -8.60 13.48 -7.55
C GLN A 226 -8.41 14.54 -8.64
N ALA A 227 -7.44 15.44 -8.47
CA ALA A 227 -7.10 16.45 -9.45
C ALA A 227 -6.65 15.81 -10.77
N LEU A 228 -5.72 14.86 -10.72
CA LEU A 228 -5.23 14.15 -11.91
C LEU A 228 -6.34 13.34 -12.61
N ALA A 229 -7.23 12.69 -11.85
CA ALA A 229 -8.39 11.99 -12.40
C ALA A 229 -9.32 12.94 -13.18
N LYS A 230 -9.63 14.12 -12.61
CA LYS A 230 -10.43 15.16 -13.29
C LYS A 230 -9.73 15.72 -14.53
N MET A 231 -8.43 15.98 -14.44
CA MET A 231 -7.64 16.46 -15.59
C MET A 231 -7.69 15.49 -16.78
N ARG A 232 -7.69 14.18 -16.50
CA ARG A 232 -7.84 13.13 -17.53
C ARG A 232 -9.21 13.11 -18.16
N GLN A 233 -10.27 13.30 -17.37
CA GLN A 233 -11.63 13.43 -17.89
C GLN A 233 -11.72 14.59 -18.89
N CYS A 234 -11.01 15.69 -18.62
CA CYS A 234 -10.87 16.84 -19.53
C CYS A 234 -9.90 16.61 -20.70
N ARG A 235 -9.37 15.39 -20.89
CA ARG A 235 -8.38 15.00 -21.93
C ARG A 235 -7.11 15.86 -21.94
N HIS A 236 -6.73 16.42 -20.79
CA HIS A 236 -5.53 17.23 -20.68
C HIS A 236 -4.26 16.36 -20.68
N LYS A 237 -3.23 16.78 -21.42
CA LYS A 237 -1.93 16.08 -21.44
C LYS A 237 -1.14 16.45 -20.19
N ILE A 238 -1.06 15.52 -19.24
CA ILE A 238 -0.27 15.68 -18.01
C ILE A 238 1.22 15.57 -18.36
N LYS A 239 2.00 16.64 -18.09
CA LYS A 239 3.46 16.70 -18.30
C LYS A 239 4.24 16.54 -17.00
N ILE A 240 3.80 15.62 -16.14
CA ILE A 240 4.42 15.36 -14.85
C ILE A 240 4.98 13.94 -14.86
N ASP A 241 6.27 13.80 -14.54
CA ASP A 241 6.85 12.49 -14.25
C ASP A 241 6.39 12.02 -12.86
N LEU A 242 5.26 11.30 -12.85
CA LEU A 242 4.66 10.78 -11.63
C LEU A 242 5.49 9.63 -11.04
N GLY A 243 6.24 8.89 -11.87
CA GLY A 243 7.04 7.74 -11.43
C GLY A 243 8.17 8.17 -10.50
N GLN A 244 8.95 9.17 -10.93
CA GLN A 244 10.01 9.74 -10.09
C GLN A 244 9.47 10.29 -8.78
N HIS A 245 8.36 11.04 -8.83
CA HIS A 245 7.79 11.71 -7.66
C HIS A 245 7.23 10.74 -6.64
N VAL A 246 6.60 9.65 -7.08
CA VAL A 246 6.10 8.61 -6.17
C VAL A 246 7.26 7.83 -5.54
N ASN A 247 8.32 7.57 -6.30
CA ASN A 247 9.54 6.98 -5.74
C ASN A 247 10.16 7.87 -4.66
N GLU A 248 10.23 9.18 -4.89
CA GLU A 248 10.70 10.15 -3.89
C GLU A 248 9.83 10.16 -2.62
N VAL A 249 8.50 10.09 -2.78
CA VAL A 249 7.55 10.04 -1.64
C VAL A 249 7.74 8.79 -0.79
N VAL A 250 7.83 7.62 -1.42
CA VAL A 250 7.95 6.34 -0.68
C VAL A 250 9.36 6.18 -0.09
N ALA A 251 10.41 6.58 -0.82
CA ALA A 251 11.80 6.45 -0.37
C ALA A 251 12.22 7.45 0.72
N ALA A 252 11.40 8.47 0.99
CA ALA A 252 11.70 9.51 1.96
C ALA A 252 11.84 9.00 3.40
N GLY A 253 11.19 7.86 3.72
CA GLY A 253 11.36 7.09 4.97
C GLY A 253 11.01 7.83 6.28
N SER A 254 10.63 9.10 6.22
CA SER A 254 10.26 9.94 7.37
C SER A 254 9.11 10.86 6.98
N ASP A 255 8.25 11.20 7.94
CA ASP A 255 7.09 12.05 7.69
C ASP A 255 7.47 13.45 7.15
N PHE A 256 8.56 14.03 7.68
CA PHE A 256 9.05 15.32 7.22
C PHE A 256 9.52 15.28 5.75
N ALA A 257 10.37 14.32 5.39
CA ALA A 257 10.87 14.20 4.02
C ALA A 257 9.74 13.81 3.05
N THR A 258 8.82 12.95 3.48
CA THR A 258 7.59 12.59 2.74
C THR A 258 6.76 13.85 2.49
N GLY A 259 6.56 14.69 3.50
CA GLY A 259 5.81 15.94 3.37
C GLY A 259 6.43 16.92 2.37
N ILE A 260 7.76 16.99 2.29
CA ILE A 260 8.45 17.78 1.26
C ILE A 260 8.16 17.21 -0.14
N ALA A 261 8.31 15.89 -0.33
CA ALA A 261 8.07 15.23 -1.61
C ALA A 261 6.61 15.36 -2.07
N VAL A 262 5.66 15.13 -1.18
CA VAL A 262 4.21 15.30 -1.41
C VAL A 262 3.88 16.75 -1.74
N SER A 263 4.44 17.72 -1.00
CA SER A 263 4.20 19.14 -1.28
C SER A 263 4.72 19.55 -2.67
N ARG A 264 5.88 19.04 -3.10
CA ARG A 264 6.41 19.28 -4.45
C ARG A 264 5.50 18.71 -5.52
N LEU A 265 5.02 17.48 -5.33
CA LEU A 265 4.08 16.84 -6.25
C LEU A 265 2.78 17.63 -6.33
N LYS A 266 2.17 17.96 -5.19
CA LYS A 266 0.96 18.79 -5.10
C LYS A 266 1.13 20.12 -5.82
N ASN A 267 2.22 20.85 -5.57
CA ASN A 267 2.46 22.14 -6.21
C ASN A 267 2.57 22.04 -7.73
N LYS A 268 3.21 20.98 -8.25
CA LYS A 268 3.26 20.73 -9.71
C LYS A 268 1.88 20.45 -10.27
N ILE A 269 1.10 19.59 -9.61
CA ILE A 269 -0.26 19.25 -10.03
C ILE A 269 -1.15 20.49 -9.99
N SER A 270 -1.13 21.26 -8.89
CA SER A 270 -1.91 22.48 -8.75
C SER A 270 -1.54 23.53 -9.80
N LYS A 271 -0.27 23.60 -10.22
CA LYS A 271 0.15 24.48 -11.33
C LYS A 271 -0.49 24.04 -12.65
N GLU A 272 -0.49 22.74 -12.96
CA GLU A 272 -1.14 22.20 -14.16
C GLU A 272 -2.68 22.30 -14.12
N VAL A 273 -3.29 22.13 -12.95
CA VAL A 273 -4.73 22.41 -12.78
C VAL A 273 -5.01 23.90 -13.00
N GLY A 274 -4.13 24.78 -12.53
CA GLY A 274 -4.22 26.22 -12.75
C GLY A 274 -4.14 26.63 -14.22
N THR A 275 -3.42 25.88 -15.08
CA THR A 275 -3.38 26.17 -16.53
C THR A 275 -4.67 25.75 -17.24
N LEU A 276 -5.39 24.77 -16.71
CA LEU A 276 -6.72 24.37 -17.21
C LEU A 276 -7.79 25.39 -16.90
N VAL A 277 -7.67 26.04 -15.74
CA VAL A 277 -8.57 27.10 -15.31
C VAL A 277 -8.18 28.39 -16.04
N GLN A 278 -8.89 28.71 -17.13
CA GLN A 278 -8.75 30.02 -17.73
C GLN A 278 -9.22 31.09 -16.74
N PRO A 279 -8.39 32.08 -16.36
CA PRO A 279 -8.73 33.04 -15.31
C PRO A 279 -9.94 33.92 -15.64
N GLY A 280 -10.29 34.07 -16.93
CA GLY A 280 -11.51 34.76 -17.36
C GLY A 280 -12.79 34.01 -17.01
N SER A 281 -12.82 32.70 -17.26
CA SER A 281 -14.03 31.88 -17.13
C SER A 281 -14.52 31.74 -15.69
N ILE A 282 -13.62 31.56 -14.70
CA ILE A 282 -14.04 31.49 -13.29
C ILE A 282 -14.51 32.85 -12.79
N ARG A 283 -13.84 33.94 -13.19
CA ARG A 283 -14.23 35.29 -12.76
C ARG A 283 -15.63 35.63 -13.28
N GLU A 284 -15.92 35.29 -14.53
CA GLU A 284 -17.24 35.44 -15.14
C GLU A 284 -18.29 34.59 -14.40
N LEU A 285 -17.98 33.33 -14.10
CA LEU A 285 -18.91 32.44 -13.38
C LEU A 285 -19.16 32.91 -11.93
N LEU A 286 -18.13 33.36 -11.22
CA LEU A 286 -18.29 33.94 -9.88
C LEU A 286 -19.05 35.27 -9.92
N SER A 287 -18.84 36.08 -10.96
CA SER A 287 -19.64 37.29 -11.17
C SER A 287 -21.10 36.93 -11.42
N SER A 288 -21.38 35.88 -12.18
CA SER A 288 -22.73 35.36 -12.42
C SER A 288 -23.39 34.87 -11.12
N ILE A 289 -22.67 34.11 -10.28
CA ILE A 289 -23.18 33.67 -8.97
C ILE A 289 -23.49 34.86 -8.05
N ARG A 290 -22.65 35.91 -8.07
CA ARG A 290 -22.92 37.13 -7.30
C ARG A 290 -24.12 37.89 -7.84
N ASP A 291 -24.21 38.04 -9.15
CA ASP A 291 -25.22 38.87 -9.80
C ASP A 291 -26.63 38.26 -9.70
N TYR A 292 -26.74 36.92 -9.73
CA TYR A 292 -28.01 36.20 -9.72
C TYR A 292 -28.36 35.60 -8.33
N PRO A 293 -27.78 34.48 -7.85
CA PRO A 293 -28.10 33.92 -6.52
C PRO A 293 -28.02 34.89 -5.34
N LEU A 294 -27.08 35.83 -5.37
CA LEU A 294 -26.87 36.79 -4.28
C LEU A 294 -27.54 38.14 -4.52
N LEU A 295 -28.44 38.22 -5.52
CA LEU A 295 -29.21 39.42 -5.85
C LEU A 295 -28.34 40.65 -6.16
N GLY A 296 -27.11 40.46 -6.64
CA GLY A 296 -26.17 41.55 -6.91
C GLY A 296 -26.67 42.57 -7.94
N ARG A 297 -27.63 42.17 -8.80
CA ARG A 297 -28.34 43.06 -9.73
C ARG A 297 -29.72 43.43 -9.20
N GLY A 298 -29.76 44.28 -8.17
CA GLY A 298 -31.00 44.68 -7.49
C GLY A 298 -32.12 45.15 -8.44
N LEU A 299 -31.80 46.02 -9.40
CA LEU A 299 -32.79 46.52 -10.38
C LEU A 299 -33.45 45.40 -11.20
N LEU A 300 -32.71 44.34 -11.51
CA LEU A 300 -33.23 43.19 -12.26
C LEU A 300 -34.20 42.38 -11.40
N TRP A 301 -33.86 42.19 -10.12
CA TRP A 301 -34.72 41.50 -9.17
C TRP A 301 -35.95 42.32 -8.81
N ASP A 302 -35.84 43.64 -8.71
CA ASP A 302 -36.98 44.55 -8.51
C ASP A 302 -37.96 44.45 -9.68
N MET A 303 -37.46 44.47 -10.93
CA MET A 303 -38.29 44.27 -12.13
C MET A 303 -38.93 42.88 -12.17
N PHE A 304 -38.17 41.84 -11.83
CA PHE A 304 -38.69 40.47 -11.76
C PHE A 304 -39.79 40.32 -10.71
N ILE A 305 -39.58 40.86 -9.50
CA ILE A 305 -40.56 40.83 -8.41
C ILE A 305 -41.81 41.61 -8.81
N GLU A 306 -41.66 42.82 -9.35
CA GLU A 306 -42.80 43.62 -9.81
C GLU A 306 -43.62 42.91 -10.89
N GLU A 307 -42.97 42.20 -11.81
CA GLU A 307 -43.66 41.50 -12.89
C GLU A 307 -44.36 40.22 -12.38
N VAL A 308 -43.72 39.48 -11.48
CA VAL A 308 -44.33 38.32 -10.82
C VAL A 308 -45.53 38.75 -9.96
N ASP A 309 -45.44 39.87 -9.25
CA ASP A 309 -46.53 40.43 -8.45
C ASP A 309 -47.72 40.88 -9.32
N LYS A 310 -47.45 41.47 -10.50
CA LYS A 310 -48.49 41.90 -11.45
C LYS A 310 -49.20 40.73 -12.13
N SER A 311 -48.46 39.68 -12.47
CA SER A 311 -48.97 38.58 -13.30
C SER A 311 -49.46 37.38 -12.48
N SER A 312 -49.11 37.29 -11.19
CA SER A 312 -49.32 36.09 -10.35
C SER A 312 -48.84 34.79 -11.02
N ASN A 313 -47.93 34.88 -11.99
CA ASN A 313 -47.46 33.77 -12.79
C ASN A 313 -45.94 33.87 -12.98
N ILE A 314 -45.23 32.92 -12.38
CA ILE A 314 -43.76 32.83 -12.43
C ILE A 314 -43.27 32.70 -13.89
N GLU A 315 -44.07 32.11 -14.78
CA GLU A 315 -43.71 31.98 -16.21
C GLU A 315 -43.61 33.33 -16.93
N ALA A 316 -44.35 34.35 -16.52
CA ALA A 316 -44.25 35.69 -17.09
C ALA A 316 -42.94 36.38 -16.65
N GLY A 317 -42.55 36.21 -15.38
CA GLY A 317 -41.27 36.70 -14.87
C GLY A 317 -40.05 36.05 -15.55
N ILE A 318 -40.14 34.75 -15.85
CA ILE A 318 -39.09 34.03 -16.60
C ILE A 318 -38.97 34.57 -18.04
N ARG A 319 -40.08 34.84 -18.73
CA ARG A 319 -40.05 35.40 -20.10
C ARG A 319 -39.44 36.81 -20.15
N VAL A 320 -39.72 37.66 -19.17
CA VAL A 320 -39.09 38.99 -19.09
C VAL A 320 -37.59 38.87 -18.81
N ALA A 321 -37.17 37.89 -18.01
CA ALA A 321 -35.75 37.58 -17.87
C ALA A 321 -35.14 37.13 -19.20
N GLU A 322 -35.79 36.24 -19.96
CA GLU A 322 -35.32 35.80 -21.28
C GLU A 322 -35.22 36.96 -22.30
N GLU A 323 -36.24 37.82 -22.38
CA GLU A 323 -36.30 38.98 -23.29
C GLU A 323 -35.22 40.05 -23.01
N LEU A 324 -34.69 40.11 -21.77
CA LEU A 324 -33.59 40.99 -21.39
C LEU A 324 -32.20 40.45 -21.82
N GLY A 325 -32.15 39.39 -22.63
CA GLY A 325 -30.93 38.86 -23.25
C GLY A 325 -30.32 37.66 -22.53
N PHE A 326 -31.13 36.85 -21.86
CA PHE A 326 -30.69 35.63 -21.17
C PHE A 326 -30.82 34.40 -22.09
N GLU A 327 -30.15 34.36 -23.23
CA GLU A 327 -30.17 33.16 -24.10
C GLU A 327 -29.14 32.08 -23.67
N ASP A 328 -28.11 32.43 -22.89
CA ASP A 328 -27.00 31.50 -22.59
C ASP A 328 -26.92 30.95 -21.15
N VAL A 329 -27.82 31.36 -20.25
CA VAL A 329 -27.97 30.68 -18.95
C VAL A 329 -29.17 29.75 -19.03
N THR A 330 -29.15 28.84 -20.00
CA THR A 330 -30.03 27.69 -19.89
C THR A 330 -29.65 26.95 -18.61
N PHE A 331 -30.61 26.85 -17.69
CA PHE A 331 -30.64 25.87 -16.61
C PHE A 331 -30.44 24.42 -17.12
N SER A 332 -30.34 24.21 -18.43
CA SER A 332 -29.92 22.97 -19.08
C SER A 332 -28.51 22.51 -18.71
N SER A 333 -27.61 23.42 -18.31
CA SER A 333 -26.27 23.04 -17.81
C SER A 333 -26.30 22.32 -16.45
N PHE A 334 -27.44 22.33 -15.75
CA PHE A 334 -27.68 21.48 -14.57
C PHE A 334 -28.33 20.14 -14.93
N ASN A 335 -28.89 19.97 -16.13
CA ASN A 335 -29.60 18.74 -16.54
C ASN A 335 -28.69 17.69 -17.22
N GLY A 336 -27.38 17.95 -17.30
CA GLY A 336 -26.37 16.99 -17.78
C GLY A 336 -25.74 16.11 -16.69
N VAL A 337 -26.05 16.35 -15.41
CA VAL A 337 -25.66 15.46 -14.32
C VAL A 337 -26.84 14.55 -14.00
N THR A 338 -27.00 13.48 -14.77
CA THR A 338 -27.83 12.36 -14.35
C THR A 338 -27.20 11.70 -13.12
N SER A 339 -27.83 11.97 -11.96
CA SER A 339 -27.90 11.18 -10.71
C SER A 339 -26.70 11.20 -9.76
N PRO A 340 -26.94 10.79 -8.48
CA PRO A 340 -27.98 11.14 -7.53
C PRO A 340 -27.33 11.89 -6.34
N CYS A 341 -28.02 12.10 -5.22
CA CYS A 341 -27.52 12.75 -4.00
C CYS A 341 -27.59 14.28 -4.03
N LEU A 342 -28.78 14.83 -3.79
CA LEU A 342 -28.96 16.04 -2.98
C LEU A 342 -30.46 16.15 -2.66
N SER A 343 -30.94 15.25 -1.81
CA SER A 343 -32.15 15.45 -1.04
C SER A 343 -31.74 15.73 0.40
N PRO A 344 -31.67 17.00 0.86
CA PRO A 344 -31.85 17.28 2.26
C PRO A 344 -33.36 17.31 2.51
N GLN A 345 -33.91 16.15 2.90
CA GLN A 345 -35.16 16.17 3.67
C GLN A 345 -34.85 16.83 5.00
N TRP A 346 -35.22 18.09 5.15
CA TRP A 346 -35.41 18.69 6.47
C TRP A 346 -36.91 18.64 6.78
N PRO A 347 -37.33 18.00 7.89
CA PRO A 347 -38.73 17.93 8.26
C PRO A 347 -39.16 19.29 8.82
N LEU A 348 -39.96 20.04 8.07
CA LEU A 348 -40.76 21.13 8.62
C LEU A 348 -42.05 20.54 9.19
N SER A 349 -41.94 19.98 10.39
CA SER A 349 -43.06 19.82 11.31
C SER A 349 -42.53 19.50 12.69
N GLU A 350 -42.38 20.51 13.54
CA GLU A 350 -42.76 20.51 14.96
C GLU A 350 -42.18 21.74 15.67
N VAL A 351 -42.95 22.23 16.64
CA VAL A 351 -42.64 23.21 17.69
C VAL A 351 -43.07 24.66 17.44
N VAL A 352 -44.34 24.88 17.81
CA VAL A 352 -45.02 26.05 18.42
C VAL A 352 -45.35 27.26 17.55
#